data_AF-A0AAW9EHN7-F1
#
_entry.id   AF-A0AAW9EHN7-F1
#
_cell.length_a   1.000
_cell.length_b   1.000
_cell.length_c   1.000
_cell.angle_alpha   90.00
_cell.angle_beta   90.00
_cell.angle_gamma   90.00
#
_symmetry.space_group_name_H-M   'P 1'
#
loop_
_entity.id
_entity.type
_entity.pdbx_description
1 polymer ?
#
loop_
_entity_poly.entity_id
_entity_poly.type
_entity_poly.pdbx_seq_one_letter_code
_entity_poly.pdbx_strand_id
1 'polypeptide(L)' 'HSSEDYDEMLEEALAGYGHYLDLLRERAEPDAVIQAFNEYQLLCALREGPFGVGGLNERIEQVMVQKRKIHRSTHSRWYE' A
#
# COMPACT_ATOMS: atom_id res chain seq x y z
N HIS A 1 6.00 -14.94 -16.14
CA HIS A 1 5.01 -15.63 -15.29
C HIS A 1 5.08 -15.10 -13.87
N SER A 2 5.83 -15.68 -12.92
CA SER A 2 5.73 -15.27 -11.50
C SER A 2 6.03 -13.80 -11.18
N SER A 3 6.87 -13.11 -11.95
CA SER A 3 7.15 -11.68 -11.76
C SER A 3 6.08 -10.77 -12.36
N GLU A 4 5.46 -11.19 -13.47
CA GLU A 4 4.39 -10.41 -14.13
C GLU A 4 3.11 -10.49 -13.30
N ASP A 5 2.76 -11.69 -12.82
CA ASP A 5 1.63 -11.91 -11.93
C ASP A 5 1.77 -11.12 -10.62
N TYR A 6 3.02 -10.94 -10.16
CA TYR A 6 3.33 -10.17 -8.96
C TYR A 6 3.18 -8.66 -9.17
N ASP A 7 3.67 -8.13 -10.31
CA ASP A 7 3.49 -6.72 -10.63
C ASP A 7 2.01 -6.39 -10.89
N GLU A 8 1.24 -7.29 -11.52
CA GLU A 8 -0.22 -7.15 -11.69
C GLU A 8 -0.94 -7.10 -10.33
N MET A 9 -0.61 -8.00 -9.41
CA MET A 9 -1.15 -7.97 -8.04
C MET A 9 -0.86 -6.64 -7.32
N LEU A 10 0.33 -6.05 -7.50
CA LEU A 10 0.67 -4.75 -6.90
C LEU A 10 -0.16 -3.61 -7.49
N GLU A 11 -0.42 -3.64 -8.80
CA GLU A 11 -1.29 -2.68 -9.49
C GLU A 11 -2.73 -2.77 -8.98
N GLU A 12 -3.25 -3.97 -8.78
CA GLU A 12 -4.58 -4.18 -8.18
C GLU A 12 -4.64 -3.63 -6.75
N ALA A 13 -3.60 -3.86 -5.94
CA ALA A 13 -3.54 -3.32 -4.58
C ALA A 13 -3.53 -1.78 -4.57
N LEU A 14 -2.80 -1.15 -5.49
CA LEU A 14 -2.79 0.30 -5.66
C LEU A 14 -4.15 0.86 -6.06
N ALA A 15 -4.87 0.15 -6.93
CA ALA A 15 -6.23 0.52 -7.32
C ALA A 15 -7.19 0.37 -6.15
N GLY A 16 -7.09 -0.71 -5.36
CA GLY A 16 -7.89 -0.94 -4.16
C GLY A 16 -7.72 0.17 -3.10
N TYR A 17 -6.50 0.65 -2.87
CA TYR A 17 -6.24 1.79 -1.99
C TYR A 17 -6.53 3.17 -2.61
N GLY A 18 -6.98 3.23 -3.87
CA GLY A 18 -7.17 4.48 -4.61
C GLY A 18 -8.10 5.46 -3.89
N HIS A 19 -9.24 4.99 -3.41
CA HIS A 19 -10.21 5.84 -2.72
C HIS A 19 -9.63 6.48 -1.45
N TYR A 20 -9.00 5.67 -0.60
CA TYR A 20 -8.29 6.12 0.59
C TYR A 20 -7.21 7.18 0.26
N LEU A 21 -6.40 6.95 -0.77
CA LEU A 21 -5.33 7.85 -1.16
C LEU A 21 -5.84 9.19 -1.71
N ASP A 22 -6.99 9.19 -2.39
CA ASP A 22 -7.60 10.41 -2.89
C ASP A 22 -8.20 11.24 -1.75
N LEU A 23 -8.89 10.60 -0.78
CA LEU A 23 -9.37 11.28 0.43
C LEU A 23 -8.23 11.91 1.26
N LEU A 24 -7.08 11.22 1.37
CA LEU A 24 -5.88 11.78 1.99
C LEU A 24 -5.37 13.02 1.26
N ARG A 25 -5.35 13.00 -0.09
CA ARG A 25 -4.90 14.14 -0.90
C ARG A 25 -5.83 15.34 -0.76
N GLU A 26 -7.14 15.08 -0.69
CA GLU A 26 -8.18 16.08 -0.53
C GLU A 26 -8.27 16.63 0.90
N ARG A 27 -7.54 16.04 1.87
CA ARG A 27 -7.60 16.38 3.29
C ARG A 27 -9.02 16.25 3.84
N ALA A 28 -9.71 15.17 3.46
CA ALA A 28 -11.03 14.85 3.96
C ALA A 28 -11.03 14.63 5.49
N GLU A 29 -12.21 14.57 6.08
CA GLU A 29 -12.38 14.30 7.51
C GLU A 29 -11.72 12.97 7.91
N PRO A 30 -11.02 12.91 9.07
CA PRO A 30 -10.31 11.71 9.51
C PRO A 30 -11.16 10.44 9.54
N ASP A 31 -12.42 10.55 9.94
CA ASP A 31 -13.34 9.41 10.00
C ASP A 31 -13.59 8.80 8.61
N ALA A 32 -13.75 9.62 7.58
CA ALA A 32 -13.93 9.17 6.20
C ALA A 32 -12.65 8.50 5.67
N VAL A 33 -11.48 9.03 6.01
CA VAL A 33 -10.19 8.46 5.63
C VAL A 33 -10.00 7.07 6.26
N ILE A 34 -10.32 6.92 7.55
CA ILE A 34 -10.23 5.63 8.25
C ILE A 34 -11.24 4.63 7.67
N GLN A 35 -12.47 5.06 7.37
CA GLN A 35 -13.46 4.20 6.72
C GLN A 35 -12.97 3.69 5.37
N ALA A 36 -12.49 4.58 4.49
CA ALA A 36 -11.95 4.20 3.19
C ALA A 36 -10.71 3.29 3.28
N PHE A 37 -9.87 3.47 4.31
CA PHE A 37 -8.74 2.56 4.54
C PHE A 37 -9.19 1.12 4.84
N ASN A 38 -10.32 0.96 5.56
CA ASN A 38 -10.86 -0.35 5.91
C ASN A 38 -11.63 -1.03 4.77
N GLU A 39 -11.89 -0.35 3.66
CA GLU A 39 -12.61 -0.92 2.50
C GLU A 39 -11.77 -1.93 1.72
N TYR A 40 -10.44 -1.87 1.85
CA TYR A 40 -9.52 -2.76 1.14
C TYR A 40 -8.35 -3.21 2.02
N GLN A 41 -8.11 -4.52 2.07
CA GLN A 41 -7.00 -5.10 2.83
C GLN A 41 -6.33 -6.22 2.06
N LEU A 42 -5.01 -6.07 1.83
CA LEU A 42 -4.18 -7.14 1.32
C LEU A 42 -3.82 -8.11 2.45
N LEU A 43 -4.09 -9.40 2.24
CA LEU A 43 -3.78 -10.46 3.20
C LEU A 43 -2.68 -11.36 2.65
N CYS A 44 -1.65 -11.63 3.44
CA CYS A 44 -0.61 -12.57 3.11
C CYS A 44 -0.49 -13.68 4.16
N ALA A 45 -0.20 -14.89 3.69
CA ALA A 45 -0.11 -16.07 4.56
C ALA A 45 1.24 -16.16 5.29
N LEU A 46 2.27 -15.49 4.77
CA LEU A 46 3.64 -15.55 5.28
C LEU A 46 3.96 -14.29 6.10
N ARG A 47 4.76 -14.46 7.17
CA ARG A 47 5.29 -13.32 7.92
C ARG A 47 6.55 -12.75 7.29
N GLU A 48 7.39 -13.61 6.71
CA GLU A 48 8.70 -13.26 6.15
C GLU A 48 8.82 -13.66 4.68
N GLY A 49 9.84 -13.13 4.01
CA GLY A 49 10.10 -13.37 2.60
C GLY A 49 9.41 -12.37 1.66
N PRO A 50 9.61 -12.51 0.33
CA PRO A 50 9.12 -11.55 -0.66
C PRO A 50 7.58 -11.44 -0.70
N PHE A 51 6.87 -12.49 -0.29
CA PHE A 51 5.41 -12.51 -0.17
C PHE A 51 4.93 -12.40 1.29
N GLY A 52 5.85 -12.12 2.22
CA GLY A 52 5.52 -11.83 3.61
C GLY A 52 5.09 -10.37 3.78
N VAL A 53 4.49 -10.05 4.94
CA VAL A 53 4.01 -8.69 5.25
C VAL A 53 5.10 -7.64 5.01
N GLY A 54 6.34 -7.89 5.47
CA GLY A 54 7.44 -6.94 5.31
C GLY A 54 7.82 -6.69 3.85
N GLY A 55 7.98 -7.76 3.07
CA GLY A 55 8.35 -7.67 1.65
C GLY A 55 7.26 -7.00 0.80
N LEU A 56 5.99 -7.34 1.07
CA LEU A 56 4.84 -6.72 0.41
C LEU A 56 4.75 -5.24 0.73
N ASN A 57 4.85 -4.86 2.01
CA ASN A 57 4.81 -3.45 2.40
C ASN A 57 5.92 -2.64 1.72
N GLU A 58 7.16 -3.15 1.75
CA GLU A 58 8.28 -2.46 1.11
C GLU A 58 8.04 -2.26 -0.39
N ARG A 59 7.58 -3.32 -1.09
CA ARG A 59 7.35 -3.25 -2.52
C ARG A 59 6.18 -2.33 -2.89
N ILE A 60 5.06 -2.41 -2.16
CA ILE A 60 3.90 -1.54 -2.36
C ILE A 60 4.30 -0.08 -2.15
N GLU A 61 5.04 0.23 -1.08
CA GLU A 61 5.52 1.59 -0.82
C GLU A 61 6.45 2.08 -1.93
N GLN A 62 7.37 1.25 -2.43
CA GLN A 62 8.23 1.60 -3.55
C GLN A 62 7.41 1.99 -4.79
N VAL A 63 6.40 1.19 -5.15
CA VAL A 63 5.55 1.50 -6.31
C VAL A 63 4.70 2.75 -6.05
N MET A 64 4.16 2.92 -4.85
CA MET A 64 3.41 4.13 -4.48
C MET A 64 4.28 5.40 -4.58
N VAL A 65 5.55 5.34 -4.18
CA VAL A 65 6.50 6.46 -4.33
C VAL A 65 6.83 6.71 -5.80
N GLN A 66 7.11 5.68 -6.59
CA GLN A 66 7.37 5.80 -8.02
C GLN A 66 6.19 6.49 -8.75
N LYS A 67 4.96 6.15 -8.35
CA LYS A 67 3.71 6.75 -8.86
C LYS A 67 3.34 8.08 -8.20
N ARG A 68 4.17 8.61 -7.29
CA ARG A 68 3.95 9.86 -6.53
C ARG A 68 2.62 9.89 -5.76
N LYS A 69 2.15 8.72 -5.33
CA LYS A 69 0.95 8.57 -4.50
C LYS A 69 1.24 8.89 -3.03
N ILE A 70 2.46 8.57 -2.56
CA ILE A 70 2.92 8.85 -1.19
C ILE A 70 4.34 9.42 -1.21
N HIS A 71 4.74 10.05 -0.09
CA HIS A 71 6.12 10.41 0.19
C HIS A 71 6.65 9.54 1.32
N ARG A 72 7.75 8.83 1.11
CA ARG A 72 8.43 8.10 2.18
C ARG A 72 9.24 9.09 3.03
N SER A 73 8.97 9.13 4.32
CA SER A 73 9.84 9.79 5.29
C SER A 73 10.92 8.81 5.72
N THR A 74 12.19 9.20 5.57
CA THR A 74 13.37 8.40 5.92
C THR A 74 13.44 8.04 7.42
N HIS A 75 12.58 8.62 8.26
CA HIS A 75 12.56 8.45 9.72
C HIS A 75 11.32 7.70 10.25
N SER A 76 10.51 7.10 9.37
CA SER A 76 9.32 6.35 9.80
C SER A 76 9.70 4.98 10.38
N ARG A 77 9.97 4.92 11.68
CA ARG A 77 10.26 3.70 12.48
C ARG A 77 9.04 2.78 12.70
N TRP A 78 8.11 2.72 11.76
CA TRP A 78 6.87 1.95 11.95
C TRP A 78 7.01 0.45 11.65
N TYR A 79 8.13 0.03 11.03
CA TYR A 79 8.38 -1.36 10.63
C TYR A 79 9.67 -1.97 11.21
N GLU A 80 10.17 -1.45 12.33
CA GLU A 80 11.24 -2.11 13.11
C GLU A 80 10.65 -3.11 14.12
#